data_AF-A0A9X3ELW5-F1
#
_entry.id   AF-A0A9X3ELW5-F1
#
_cell.length_a   1.000
_cell.length_b   1.000
_cell.length_c   1.000
_cell.angle_alpha   90.00
_cell.angle_beta   90.00
_cell.angle_gamma   90.00
#
_symmetry.space_group_name_H-M   'P 1'
#
loop_
_entity.id
_entity.type
_entity.pdbx_description
1 polymer ?
#
loop_
_entity_poly.entity_id
_entity_poly.type
_entity_poly.pdbx_seq_one_letter_code
_entity_poly.pdbx_strand_id
1 'polypeptide(L)'
;MHDLPANHHEALAAPPLCRRLLPRPVPLPRRDEADEHWLAASGLVRGPVVRMAGPYRISGGWWAREVERDYYFAETAHGDIAWLFYDRPRDRWYIHGILD
;
A
#
# COMPACT_ATOMS: atom_id res chain seq x y z
N MET A 1 -30.95 5.37 27.83
CA MET A 1 -30.08 4.42 27.12
C MET A 1 -29.90 5.01 25.73
N HIS A 2 -28.82 5.78 25.54
CA HIS A 2 -28.57 6.47 24.27
C HIS A 2 -28.01 5.43 23.29
N ASP A 3 -28.78 5.12 22.25
CA ASP A 3 -28.28 4.43 21.07
C ASP A 3 -27.21 5.32 20.44
N LEU A 4 -25.96 4.89 20.51
CA LEU A 4 -24.89 5.46 19.70
C LEU A 4 -25.17 5.05 18.25
N PRO A 5 -25.35 5.98 17.30
CA PRO A 5 -25.41 5.59 15.91
C PRO A 5 -24.07 4.94 15.57
N ALA A 6 -24.12 3.65 15.24
CA ALA A 6 -22.98 2.97 14.67
C ALA A 6 -22.53 3.80 13.47
N ASN A 7 -21.23 4.03 13.35
CA ASN A 7 -20.64 4.78 12.25
C ASN A 7 -20.80 4.01 10.94
N HIS A 8 -22.03 3.96 10.42
CA HIS A 8 -22.33 3.67 9.03
C HIS A 8 -21.98 4.96 8.30
N HIS A 9 -20.69 5.13 8.00
CA HIS A 9 -20.32 6.01 6.92
C HIS A 9 -21.11 5.50 5.72
N GLU A 10 -22.04 6.33 5.28
CA GLU A 10 -22.81 6.23 4.06
C GLU A 10 -21.79 6.15 2.92
N ALA A 11 -21.23 4.95 2.71
CA ALA A 11 -20.30 4.67 1.64
C ALA A 11 -21.13 4.74 0.36
N LEU A 12 -21.14 5.94 -0.24
CA LEU A 12 -21.68 6.23 -1.56
C LEU A 12 -21.37 5.08 -2.52
N ALA A 13 -22.34 4.19 -2.75
CA ALA A 13 -22.46 3.19 -3.81
C ALA A 13 -21.16 2.67 -4.49
N ALA A 14 -20.07 2.52 -3.74
CA ALA A 14 -18.82 2.02 -4.27
C ALA A 14 -18.84 0.50 -4.16
N PRO A 15 -18.42 -0.24 -5.21
CA PRO A 15 -18.27 -1.68 -5.09
C PRO A 15 -17.37 -2.02 -3.89
N PRO A 16 -17.65 -3.12 -3.17
CA PRO A 16 -16.88 -3.49 -2.00
C PRO A 16 -15.44 -3.79 -2.42
N LEU A 17 -14.47 -3.13 -1.78
CA LEU A 17 -13.05 -3.41 -2.01
C LEU A 17 -12.68 -4.79 -1.49
N CYS A 18 -11.98 -5.58 -2.30
CA CYS A 18 -11.46 -6.88 -1.88
C CYS A 18 -10.02 -6.75 -1.37
N ARG A 19 -9.76 -7.10 -0.10
CA ARG A 19 -8.38 -7.14 0.40
C ARG A 19 -7.67 -8.41 -0.09
N ARG A 20 -6.64 -8.22 -0.93
CA ARG A 20 -5.77 -9.29 -1.43
C ARG A 20 -4.39 -9.18 -0.81
N LEU A 21 -4.13 -9.99 0.22
CA LEU A 21 -2.81 -10.10 0.83
C LEU A 21 -1.93 -11.04 -0.01
N LEU A 22 -0.74 -10.57 -0.40
CA LEU A 22 0.18 -11.42 -1.15
C LEU A 22 0.87 -12.41 -0.19
N PRO A 23 1.02 -13.69 -0.57
CA PRO A 23 1.70 -14.68 0.27
C PRO A 23 3.19 -14.33 0.47
N ARG A 24 3.78 -13.58 -0.47
CA ARG A 24 5.10 -12.96 -0.33
C ARG A 24 5.06 -11.57 -0.95
N PRO A 25 5.71 -10.56 -0.33
CA PRO A 25 5.81 -9.25 -0.95
C PRO A 25 6.51 -9.32 -2.31
N VAL A 26 5.93 -8.65 -3.30
CA VAL A 26 6.46 -8.60 -4.67
C VAL A 26 7.42 -7.41 -4.78
N PRO A 27 8.68 -7.62 -5.20
CA PRO A 27 9.61 -6.52 -5.40
C PRO A 27 9.15 -5.64 -6.56
N LEU A 28 9.23 -4.33 -6.37
CA LEU A 28 8.98 -3.35 -7.41
C LEU A 28 10.31 -2.96 -8.08
N PRO A 29 10.25 -2.53 -9.36
CA PRO A 29 11.40 -1.86 -9.97
C PRO A 29 11.78 -0.62 -9.17
N ARG A 30 12.99 -0.12 -9.41
CA ARG A 30 13.42 1.15 -8.81
C ARG A 30 12.42 2.22 -9.22
N ARG A 31 11.83 2.88 -8.22
CA ARG A 31 10.88 3.97 -8.46
C ARG A 31 11.61 5.12 -9.12
N ASP A 32 11.14 5.50 -10.31
CA ASP A 32 11.39 6.81 -10.88
C ASP A 32 10.33 7.76 -10.32
N GLU A 33 10.73 8.87 -9.70
CA GLU A 33 9.80 9.83 -9.10
C GLU A 33 8.93 10.53 -10.15
N ALA A 34 9.40 10.60 -11.40
CA ALA A 34 8.66 11.19 -12.51
C ALA A 34 7.63 10.23 -13.13
N ASP A 35 7.74 8.92 -12.88
CA ASP A 35 6.82 7.92 -13.42
C ASP A 35 5.62 7.73 -12.51
N GLU A 36 4.51 8.38 -12.84
CA GLU A 36 3.24 8.22 -12.11
C GLU A 36 2.65 6.80 -12.24
N HIS A 37 3.05 6.03 -13.26
CA HIS A 37 2.58 4.68 -13.56
C HIS A 37 3.51 3.58 -13.01
N TRP A 38 4.49 3.94 -12.20
CA TRP A 38 5.51 3.02 -11.69
C TRP A 38 4.94 1.78 -10.97
N LEU A 39 3.74 1.88 -10.36
CA LEU A 39 3.03 0.75 -9.78
C LEU A 39 2.26 -0.09 -10.79
N ALA A 40 1.70 0.52 -11.84
CA ALA A 40 0.94 -0.19 -12.87
C ALA A 40 1.82 -1.21 -13.61
N ALA A 41 3.13 -0.95 -13.70
CA ALA A 41 4.12 -1.90 -14.21
C ALA A 41 4.17 -3.23 -13.44
N SER A 42 3.66 -3.29 -12.20
CA SER A 42 3.55 -4.55 -11.45
C SER A 42 2.43 -5.47 -11.95
N GLY A 43 1.46 -4.95 -12.70
CA GLY A 43 0.24 -5.65 -13.09
C GLY A 43 -0.73 -5.92 -11.94
N LEU A 44 -0.44 -5.45 -10.72
CA LEU A 44 -1.26 -5.66 -9.53
C LEU A 44 -2.22 -4.51 -9.22
N VAL A 45 -1.97 -3.33 -9.78
CA VAL A 45 -2.86 -2.16 -9.67
C VAL A 45 -2.97 -1.45 -11.01
N ARG A 46 -4.01 -0.64 -11.17
CA ARG A 46 -4.37 0.04 -12.42
C ARG A 46 -4.30 1.55 -12.27
N GLY A 47 -3.77 2.20 -13.29
CA GLY A 47 -3.69 3.66 -13.35
C GLY A 47 -2.56 4.25 -12.51
N PRO A 48 -2.34 5.57 -12.64
CA PRO A 48 -1.27 6.27 -11.95
C PRO A 48 -1.57 6.42 -10.46
N VAL A 49 -0.52 6.53 -9.65
CA VAL A 49 -0.64 6.87 -8.22
C VAL A 49 -1.05 8.34 -8.07
N VAL A 50 -2.18 8.60 -7.43
CA VAL A 50 -2.71 9.96 -7.22
C VAL A 50 -2.56 10.43 -5.77
N ARG A 51 -2.45 9.50 -4.82
CA ARG A 51 -2.26 9.81 -3.41
C ARG A 51 -1.40 8.75 -2.74
N MET A 52 -0.56 9.16 -1.79
CA MET A 52 0.24 8.25 -1.00
C MET A 52 0.25 8.70 0.47
N ALA A 53 -0.12 7.80 1.38
CA ALA A 53 -0.09 8.01 2.82
C ALA A 53 1.10 7.27 3.45
N GLY A 54 1.79 7.89 4.40
CA GLY A 54 3.03 7.39 5.02
C GLY A 54 4.18 8.41 4.93
N PRO A 55 5.41 8.03 5.27
CA PRO A 55 5.83 6.70 5.72
C PRO A 55 5.34 6.34 7.12
N TYR A 56 4.92 5.09 7.30
CA TYR A 56 4.74 4.45 8.61
C TYR A 56 5.91 3.49 8.84
N ARG A 57 6.87 3.90 9.68
CA ARG A 57 8.12 3.16 9.86
C ARG A 57 8.00 2.05 10.88
N ILE A 58 8.54 0.88 10.54
CA ILE A 58 8.79 -0.24 11.46
C ILE A 58 10.28 -0.54 11.44
N SER A 59 10.90 -0.48 12.63
CA SER A 59 12.32 -0.81 12.83
C SER A 59 12.46 -1.94 13.86
N GLY A 60 13.42 -2.83 13.67
CA GLY A 60 13.66 -3.96 14.58
C GLY A 60 14.82 -4.85 14.13
N GLY A 61 14.88 -6.06 14.67
CA GLY A 61 15.90 -7.04 14.30
C GLY A 61 17.10 -7.14 15.24
N TRP A 62 17.00 -6.62 16.47
CA TRP A 62 18.11 -6.58 17.42
C TRP A 62 18.65 -7.96 17.87
N TRP A 63 17.94 -9.06 17.61
CA TRP A 63 18.41 -10.43 17.85
C TRP A 63 18.60 -11.25 16.56
N ALA A 64 18.43 -10.65 15.37
CA ALA A 64 18.48 -11.39 14.11
C ALA A 64 18.97 -10.49 12.97
N ARG A 65 18.15 -10.31 11.95
CA ARG A 65 18.43 -9.45 10.80
C ARG A 65 17.76 -8.11 11.02
N GLU A 66 18.51 -7.03 10.79
CA GLU A 66 17.99 -5.68 10.76
C GLU A 66 16.78 -5.58 9.83
N VAL A 67 15.71 -5.00 10.37
CA VAL A 67 14.49 -4.69 9.63
C VAL A 67 14.25 -3.20 9.81
N GLU A 68 14.21 -2.46 8.71
CA GLU A 68 13.77 -1.08 8.67
C GLU A 68 12.92 -0.91 7.41
N ARG A 69 11.60 -0.80 7.61
CA ARG A 69 10.61 -0.73 6.53
C ARG A 69 9.74 0.51 6.68
N ASP A 70 9.61 1.22 5.57
CA ASP A 70 8.73 2.38 5.46
C ASP A 70 7.47 1.96 4.73
N TYR A 71 6.37 1.79 5.45
CA TYR A 71 5.11 1.39 4.84
C TYR A 71 4.34 2.59 4.30
N TYR A 72 3.63 2.37 3.20
CA TYR A 72 2.78 3.36 2.56
C TYR A 72 1.48 2.72 2.08
N PHE A 73 0.42 3.52 1.98
CA PHE A 73 -0.77 3.21 1.20
C PHE A 73 -0.81 4.13 -0.01
N ALA A 74 -0.69 3.56 -1.20
CA ALA A 74 -0.76 4.30 -2.46
C ALA A 74 -2.12 4.06 -3.12
N GLU A 75 -2.87 5.12 -3.36
CA GLU A 75 -4.13 5.09 -4.08
C GLU A 75 -3.88 5.49 -5.53
N THR A 76 -4.50 4.73 -6.44
CA THR A 76 -4.43 4.97 -7.87
C THR A 76 -5.65 5.74 -8.38
N ALA A 77 -5.55 6.35 -9.56
CA ALA A 77 -6.68 7.02 -10.20
C ALA A 77 -7.85 6.07 -10.51
N HIS A 78 -7.60 4.75 -10.57
CA HIS A 78 -8.63 3.73 -10.74
C HIS A 78 -9.36 3.38 -9.43
N GLY A 79 -8.84 3.83 -8.28
CA GLY A 79 -9.38 3.51 -6.95
C GLY A 79 -8.72 2.31 -6.27
N ASP A 80 -7.78 1.63 -6.93
CA ASP A 80 -7.00 0.56 -6.30
C ASP A 80 -6.09 1.15 -5.21
N ILE A 81 -5.96 0.48 -4.07
CA ILE A 81 -5.05 0.85 -2.98
C ILE A 81 -3.95 -0.21 -2.86
N ALA A 82 -2.71 0.17 -3.15
CA ALA A 82 -1.54 -0.67 -2.90
C ALA A 82 -1.00 -0.46 -1.49
N TRP A 83 -0.78 -1.56 -0.76
CA TRP A 83 -0.03 -1.57 0.49
C TRP A 83 1.45 -1.83 0.18
N LEU A 84 2.26 -0.79 0.28
CA LEU A 84 3.66 -0.78 -0.12
C LEU A 84 4.59 -0.77 1.09
N PHE A 85 5.84 -1.20 0.90
CA PHE A 85 6.92 -0.77 1.76
C PHE A 85 8.24 -0.58 1.02
N TYR A 86 9.05 0.36 1.51
CA TYR A 86 10.45 0.50 1.13
C TYR A 86 11.32 -0.16 2.21
N ASP A 87 12.08 -1.18 1.84
CA ASP A 87 13.02 -1.91 2.69
C ASP A 87 14.36 -1.17 2.65
N ARG A 88 14.65 -0.38 3.68
CA ARG A 88 15.81 0.53 3.71
C ARG A 88 17.15 -0.21 3.65
N PRO A 89 17.36 -1.34 4.37
CA PRO A 89 18.61 -2.09 4.26
C PRO A 89 18.85 -2.71 2.89
N ARG A 90 17.78 -2.93 2.10
CA ARG A 90 17.87 -3.50 0.74
C ARG A 90 17.73 -2.47 -0.37
N ASP A 91 17.52 -1.20 -0.03
CA ASP A 91 17.25 -0.10 -0.97
C ASP A 91 16.22 -0.49 -2.04
N ARG A 92 15.06 -1.01 -1.61
CA ARG A 92 14.07 -1.57 -2.55
C ARG A 92 12.63 -1.44 -2.10
N TRP A 93 11.75 -1.16 -3.06
CA TRP A 93 10.30 -1.13 -2.90
C TRP A 93 9.66 -2.51 -3.07
N TYR A 94 8.56 -2.74 -2.35
CA TYR A 94 7.76 -3.95 -2.41
C TYR A 94 6.25 -3.66 -2.32
N ILE A 95 5.42 -4.46 -2.99
CA ILE A 95 3.97 -4.56 -2.74
C ILE A 95 3.74 -5.69 -1.74
N HIS A 96 3.07 -5.39 -0.64
CA HIS A 96 2.62 -6.37 0.36
C HIS A 96 1.21 -6.88 0.07
N GLY A 97 0.33 -6.02 -0.45
CA GLY A 97 -1.04 -6.37 -0.80
C GLY A 97 -1.74 -5.26 -1.58
N ILE A 98 -2.94 -5.55 -2.06
CA ILE A 98 -3.79 -4.62 -2.79
C ILE A 98 -5.23 -4.66 -2.26
N LEU A 99 -5.96 -3.56 -2.41
CA LEU A 99 -7.41 -3.48 -2.28
C LEU A 99 -7.95 -2.94 -3.61
N ASP A 100 -8.80 -3.70 -4.29
CA ASP A 100 -9.32 -3.41 -5.64
C ASP A 100 -10.79 -3.81 -5.82
#